data_AF-A0A8X6M2F5-F1
#
_entry.id   AF-A0A8X6M2F5-F1
#
_cell.length_a   1.000
_cell.length_b   1.000
_cell.length_c   1.000
_cell.angle_alpha   90.00
_cell.angle_beta   90.00
_cell.angle_gamma   90.00
#
_symmetry.space_group_name_H-M   'P 1'
#
loop_
_entity.id
_entity.type
_entity.pdbx_description
1 polymer ?
#
loop_
_entity_poly.entity_id
_entity_poly.type
_entity_poly.pdbx_seq_one_letter_code
_entity_poly.pdbx_strand_id
1 'polypeptide(L)'
;MGYNCFGLRITSWNADGVRSRIIELRDFIDKHSPDLILLQETHLGSGDTLQIPNYTTYRDDRPTLPTPKRRGGTAILIKSSLPHFRTPTQPMGTAEATSVTLAPPGSNHITITSIYLMIHNAIANIHTDLETIFSISDVSIICGDFNAHNTYWGCSYNNGRGKSIKNFINSTNTQIIAPTTPTRFGHNSASIRLCSDEKSTLA
;
A
#
# COMPACT_ATOMS: atom_id res chain seq x y z
N MET A 1 -4.45 -34.33 -6.35
CA MET A 1 -3.61 -33.21 -5.89
C MET A 1 -4.49 -31.97 -5.89
N GLY A 2 -5.00 -31.58 -4.73
CA GLY A 2 -5.92 -30.44 -4.63
C GLY A 2 -5.13 -29.14 -4.62
N TYR A 3 -5.38 -28.27 -5.60
CA TYR A 3 -4.95 -26.88 -5.51
C TYR A 3 -5.85 -26.21 -4.47
N ASN A 4 -5.34 -26.03 -3.26
CA ASN A 4 -5.95 -25.11 -2.31
C ASN A 4 -5.71 -23.69 -2.84
N CYS A 5 -6.63 -23.20 -3.68
CA CYS A 5 -6.65 -21.80 -4.08
C CYS A 5 -7.26 -20.98 -2.94
N PHE A 6 -6.49 -20.78 -1.86
CA PHE A 6 -6.85 -19.78 -0.86
C PHE A 6 -6.52 -18.40 -1.45
N GLY A 7 -7.54 -17.55 -1.63
CA GLY A 7 -7.34 -16.17 -2.04
C GLY A 7 -6.45 -15.42 -1.05
N LEU A 8 -5.56 -14.56 -1.57
CA LEU A 8 -4.65 -13.75 -0.75
C LEU A 8 -5.42 -12.79 0.17
N ARG A 9 -5.14 -12.86 1.48
CA ARG A 9 -5.71 -11.94 2.48
C ARG A 9 -4.78 -10.76 2.71
N ILE A 10 -5.10 -9.64 2.06
CA ILE A 10 -4.35 -8.40 2.16
C ILE A 10 -5.10 -7.42 3.08
N THR A 11 -4.40 -6.87 4.07
CA THR A 11 -4.90 -5.80 4.94
C THR A 11 -4.03 -4.56 4.76
N SER A 12 -4.64 -3.38 4.79
CA SER A 12 -3.93 -2.09 4.74
C SER A 12 -4.33 -1.27 5.95
N TRP A 13 -3.36 -0.59 6.57
CA TRP A 13 -3.59 0.21 7.77
C TRP A 13 -2.63 1.38 7.85
N ASN A 14 -3.17 2.60 7.91
CA ASN A 14 -2.42 3.76 8.38
C ASN A 14 -2.30 3.66 9.90
N ALA A 15 -1.09 3.36 10.38
CA ALA A 15 -0.83 3.10 11.80
C ALA A 15 -0.70 4.37 12.64
N ASP A 16 -0.37 5.52 12.00
CA ASP A 16 -0.04 6.77 12.71
C ASP A 16 0.93 6.54 13.87
N GLY A 17 2.03 5.83 13.59
CA GLY A 17 2.99 5.32 14.56
C GLY A 17 2.71 3.88 14.98
N VAL A 18 3.38 2.91 14.34
CA VAL A 18 3.15 1.49 14.62
C VAL A 18 3.62 1.07 16.02
N ARG A 19 4.62 1.74 16.59
CA ARG A 19 5.20 1.37 17.88
C ARG A 19 4.21 1.50 19.03
N SER A 20 3.41 2.56 19.06
CA SER A 20 2.37 2.76 20.07
C SER A 20 1.20 1.79 19.93
N ARG A 21 1.06 1.14 18.76
CA ARG A 21 -0.04 0.23 18.43
C ARG A 21 0.38 -1.21 18.20
N ILE A 22 1.57 -1.59 18.67
CA ILE A 22 2.14 -2.92 18.38
C ILE A 22 1.32 -4.05 19.00
N ILE A 23 0.64 -3.81 20.13
CA ILE A 23 -0.24 -4.79 20.78
C ILE A 23 -1.48 -5.01 19.89
N GLU A 24 -2.14 -3.93 19.46
CA GLU A 24 -3.30 -3.99 18.54
C GLU A 24 -2.94 -4.74 17.24
N LEU A 25 -1.75 -4.49 16.70
CA LEU A 25 -1.27 -5.20 15.51
C LEU A 25 -1.10 -6.70 15.75
N ARG A 26 -0.53 -7.10 16.89
CA ARG A 26 -0.35 -8.52 17.23
C ARG A 26 -1.67 -9.23 17.45
N ASP A 27 -2.58 -8.62 18.21
CA ASP A 27 -3.92 -9.17 18.44
C ASP A 27 -4.69 -9.35 17.11
N PHE A 28 -4.57 -8.38 16.20
CA PHE A 28 -5.15 -8.48 14.86
C PHE A 28 -4.54 -9.64 14.06
N ILE A 29 -3.22 -9.80 14.11
CA ILE A 29 -2.50 -10.87 13.40
C ILE A 29 -2.90 -12.24 13.94
N ASP A 30 -2.99 -12.40 15.25
CA ASP A 30 -3.35 -13.67 15.89
C ASP A 30 -4.81 -14.06 15.56
N LYS A 31 -5.71 -13.07 15.53
CA LYS A 31 -7.13 -13.30 15.24
C LYS A 31 -7.42 -13.55 13.76
N HIS A 32 -6.77 -12.82 12.86
CA HIS A 32 -7.13 -12.80 11.44
C HIS A 32 -6.12 -13.51 10.54
N SER A 33 -4.87 -13.67 10.99
CA SER A 33 -3.78 -14.32 10.25
C SER A 33 -3.67 -13.84 8.78
N PRO A 34 -3.64 -12.53 8.51
CA PRO A 34 -3.55 -12.00 7.14
C PRO A 34 -2.29 -12.52 6.41
N ASP A 35 -2.33 -12.62 5.08
CA ASP A 35 -1.16 -13.03 4.30
C ASP A 35 -0.18 -11.88 4.11
N LEU A 36 -0.72 -10.66 3.93
CA LEU A 36 0.02 -9.41 3.85
C LEU A 36 -0.64 -8.30 4.67
N ILE A 37 0.19 -7.48 5.30
CA ILE A 37 -0.22 -6.28 6.05
C ILE A 37 0.59 -5.09 5.52
N LEU A 38 -0.10 -4.15 4.90
CA LEU A 38 0.47 -2.95 4.31
C LEU A 38 0.29 -1.81 5.30
N LEU A 39 1.39 -1.30 5.84
CA LEU A 39 1.41 -0.24 6.82
C LEU A 39 1.80 1.10 6.18
N GLN A 40 1.07 2.14 6.54
CA GLN A 40 1.39 3.54 6.26
C GLN A 40 1.64 4.28 7.57
N GLU A 41 2.41 5.37 7.50
CA GLU A 41 2.80 6.18 8.65
C GLU A 41 3.38 5.34 9.79
N THR A 42 4.41 4.54 9.48
CA THR A 42 5.06 3.69 10.47
C THR A 42 5.75 4.51 11.57
N HIS A 43 6.24 5.71 11.22
CA HIS A 43 7.05 6.62 12.06
C HIS A 43 8.30 5.96 12.63
N LEU A 44 8.80 4.92 11.97
CA LEU A 44 10.05 4.24 12.32
C LEU A 44 11.24 4.98 11.72
N GLY A 45 12.38 4.90 12.39
CA GLY A 45 13.69 5.23 11.85
C GLY A 45 14.63 4.02 11.89
N SER A 46 15.83 4.19 11.35
CA SER A 46 16.82 3.10 11.18
C SER A 46 17.16 2.33 12.47
N GLY A 47 17.09 2.98 13.64
CA GLY A 47 17.32 2.33 14.94
C GLY A 47 16.13 1.57 15.52
N ASP A 48 14.93 1.71 14.95
CA ASP A 48 13.74 1.00 15.43
C ASP A 48 13.61 -0.38 14.79
N THR A 49 13.01 -1.31 15.52
CA THR A 49 12.75 -2.67 15.05
C THR A 49 11.24 -2.91 14.96
N LEU A 50 10.80 -3.48 13.84
CA LEU A 50 9.45 -4.03 13.65
C LEU A 50 9.62 -5.48 13.21
N GLN A 51 9.41 -6.40 14.15
CA GLN A 51 9.54 -7.83 13.93
C GLN A 51 8.30 -8.52 14.49
N ILE A 52 7.67 -9.33 13.66
CA ILE A 52 6.50 -10.14 14.01
C ILE A 52 6.82 -11.60 13.65
N PRO A 53 6.63 -12.56 14.58
CA PRO A 53 6.86 -13.97 14.28
C PRO A 53 6.10 -14.43 13.04
N ASN A 54 6.74 -15.24 12.20
CA ASN A 54 6.21 -15.78 10.94
C ASN A 54 5.98 -14.76 9.82
N TYR A 55 6.39 -13.49 9.99
CA TYR A 55 6.35 -12.48 8.94
C TYR A 55 7.74 -11.95 8.65
N THR A 56 8.02 -11.78 7.36
CA THR A 56 9.14 -10.98 6.88
C THR A 56 8.68 -9.53 6.78
N THR A 57 9.47 -8.60 7.32
CA THR A 57 9.17 -7.17 7.28
C THR A 57 10.06 -6.48 6.25
N TYR A 58 9.43 -5.81 5.29
CA TYR A 58 10.07 -4.87 4.38
C TYR A 58 9.56 -3.47 4.70
N ARG A 59 10.45 -2.47 4.71
CA ARG A 59 10.05 -1.10 5.01
C ARG A 59 10.96 -0.08 4.34
N ASP A 60 10.38 1.09 4.12
CA ASP A 60 11.08 2.29 3.69
C ASP A 60 10.76 3.39 4.69
N ASP A 61 11.75 3.71 5.52
CA ASP A 61 11.64 4.72 6.57
C ASP A 61 11.86 6.11 5.96
N ARG A 62 11.04 7.10 6.36
CA ARG A 62 11.34 8.49 6.03
C ARG A 62 12.63 8.90 6.74
N PRO A 63 13.63 9.43 6.03
CA PRO A 63 14.83 9.96 6.67
C PRO A 63 14.46 10.97 7.75
N THR A 64 15.00 10.79 8.96
CA THR A 64 14.76 11.69 10.07
C THR A 64 15.35 13.06 9.75
N LEU A 65 14.49 14.06 9.56
CA LEU A 65 14.90 15.46 9.53
C LEU A 65 15.33 15.93 10.94
N PRO A 66 16.03 17.07 11.08
CA PRO A 66 16.47 17.60 12.39
C PRO A 66 15.34 17.89 13.39
N THR A 67 14.08 17.72 12.98
CA THR A 67 12.91 17.87 13.86
C THR A 67 12.70 16.62 14.73
N PRO A 68 12.32 16.78 16.01
CA PRO A 68 12.17 15.65 16.93
C PRO A 68 10.99 14.71 16.63
N LYS A 69 10.07 15.09 15.72
CA LYS A 69 8.86 14.29 15.44
C LYS A 69 9.03 13.43 14.20
N ARG A 70 9.16 12.11 14.39
CA ARG A 70 9.11 11.11 13.31
C ARG A 70 7.74 11.13 12.63
N ARG A 71 7.72 10.99 11.30
CA ARG A 71 6.51 11.01 10.45
C ARG A 71 6.74 10.18 9.20
N GLY A 72 5.64 9.79 8.55
CA GLY A 72 5.70 9.03 7.30
C GLY A 72 6.28 7.63 7.46
N GLY A 73 6.82 7.11 6.36
CA GLY A 73 7.35 5.75 6.26
C GLY A 73 6.27 4.72 5.97
N THR A 74 6.63 3.71 5.19
CA THR A 74 5.76 2.61 4.78
C THR A 74 6.42 1.27 5.10
N ALA A 75 5.59 0.24 5.32
CA ALA A 75 6.08 -1.12 5.49
C ALA A 75 5.10 -2.15 4.92
N ILE A 76 5.62 -3.34 4.63
CA ILE A 76 4.86 -4.54 4.32
C ILE A 76 5.36 -5.66 5.24
N LEU A 77 4.43 -6.25 5.98
CA LEU A 77 4.63 -7.53 6.66
C LEU A 77 3.99 -8.61 5.79
N ILE A 78 4.77 -9.60 5.38
CA ILE A 78 4.32 -10.72 4.55
C ILE A 78 4.66 -12.02 5.23
N LYS A 79 3.74 -13.00 5.23
CA LYS A 79 4.03 -14.32 5.79
C LYS A 79 5.31 -14.91 5.19
N SER A 80 6.25 -15.33 6.02
CA SER A 80 7.53 -15.88 5.59
C SER A 80 7.41 -17.18 4.79
N SER A 81 6.27 -17.88 4.89
CA SER A 81 5.97 -19.08 4.11
C SER A 81 5.60 -18.81 2.65
N LEU A 82 5.26 -17.57 2.28
CA LEU A 82 4.96 -17.22 0.90
C LEU A 82 6.26 -16.98 0.13
N PRO A 83 6.44 -17.49 -1.09
CA PRO A 83 7.57 -17.14 -1.93
C PRO A 83 7.50 -15.66 -2.34
N HIS A 84 8.49 -14.85 -1.95
CA HIS A 84 8.52 -13.42 -2.24
C HIS A 84 9.94 -12.84 -2.20
N PHE A 85 10.08 -11.63 -2.75
CA PHE A 85 11.30 -10.83 -2.63
C PHE A 85 10.97 -9.34 -2.55
N ARG A 86 11.89 -8.55 -1.98
CA ARG A 86 11.76 -7.09 -1.93
C ARG A 86 11.88 -6.52 -3.34
N THR A 87 11.01 -5.59 -3.68
CA THR A 87 11.08 -4.87 -4.94
C THR A 87 11.60 -3.47 -4.68
N PRO A 88 12.78 -3.09 -5.22
CA PRO A 88 13.33 -1.76 -5.01
C PRO A 88 12.35 -0.69 -5.48
N THR A 89 11.98 0.22 -4.58
CA THR A 89 11.13 1.36 -4.92
C THR A 89 12.00 2.50 -5.44
N GLN A 90 11.58 3.09 -6.57
CA GLN A 90 12.23 4.28 -7.11
C GLN A 90 11.86 5.51 -6.25
N PRO A 91 12.67 6.57 -6.27
CA PRO A 91 12.31 7.84 -5.63
C PRO A 91 10.98 8.37 -6.19
N MET A 92 10.06 8.71 -5.31
CA MET A 92 8.73 9.24 -5.64
C MET A 92 8.66 10.73 -5.36
N GLY A 93 7.86 11.47 -6.13
CA GLY A 93 7.70 12.92 -5.96
C GLY A 93 6.67 13.30 -4.89
N THR A 94 5.61 12.52 -4.73
CA THR A 94 4.44 12.83 -3.88
C THR A 94 4.05 11.70 -2.94
N ALA A 95 4.57 10.50 -3.18
CA ALA A 95 4.29 9.29 -2.44
C ALA A 95 5.49 8.84 -1.59
N GLU A 96 5.19 8.04 -0.56
CA GLU A 96 6.12 7.07 0.00
C GLU A 96 5.58 5.68 -0.30
N ALA A 97 6.45 4.75 -0.64
CA ALA A 97 6.04 3.41 -1.04
C ALA A 97 7.05 2.35 -0.64
N THR A 98 6.51 1.20 -0.26
CA THR A 98 7.26 -0.05 -0.07
C THR A 98 6.61 -1.12 -0.92
N SER A 99 7.40 -1.84 -1.72
CA SER A 99 6.92 -2.86 -2.64
C SER A 99 7.56 -4.22 -2.37
N VAL A 100 6.74 -5.27 -2.51
CA VAL A 100 7.15 -6.67 -2.43
C VAL A 100 6.53 -7.41 -3.60
N THR A 101 7.30 -8.25 -4.28
CA THR A 101 6.78 -9.10 -5.35
C THR A 101 6.60 -10.53 -4.82
N LEU A 102 5.38 -11.04 -4.96
CA LEU A 102 5.05 -12.45 -4.77
C LEU A 102 5.55 -13.25 -5.98
N ALA A 103 6.23 -14.36 -5.71
CA ALA A 103 6.83 -15.22 -6.73
C ALA A 103 6.40 -16.69 -6.58
N PRO A 104 5.10 -17.00 -6.60
CA PRO A 104 4.62 -18.38 -6.53
C PRO A 104 5.14 -19.21 -7.72
N PRO A 105 5.64 -20.43 -7.50
CA PRO A 105 6.13 -21.30 -8.58
C PRO A 105 5.05 -21.58 -9.63
N GLY A 106 5.37 -21.34 -10.90
CA GLY A 106 4.46 -21.63 -12.01
C GLY A 106 3.26 -20.67 -12.13
N SER A 107 3.36 -19.47 -11.58
CA SER A 107 2.33 -18.43 -11.66
C SER A 107 2.96 -17.05 -11.90
N ASN A 108 2.17 -16.11 -12.39
CA ASN A 108 2.64 -14.74 -12.65
C ASN A 108 3.08 -14.05 -11.35
N HIS A 109 4.11 -13.22 -11.47
CA HIS A 109 4.54 -12.38 -10.37
C HIS A 109 3.52 -11.28 -10.10
N ILE A 110 3.23 -11.06 -8.82
CA ILE A 110 2.29 -10.02 -8.38
C ILE A 110 3.06 -9.06 -7.47
N THR A 111 3.17 -7.80 -7.87
CA THR A 111 3.74 -6.77 -7.01
C THR A 111 2.67 -6.18 -6.11
N ILE A 112 2.95 -6.12 -4.82
CA ILE A 112 2.08 -5.52 -3.82
C ILE A 112 2.81 -4.33 -3.21
N THR A 113 2.14 -3.18 -3.21
CA THR A 113 2.71 -1.90 -2.76
C THR A 113 1.87 -1.29 -1.65
N SER A 114 2.51 -0.99 -0.52
CA SER A 114 1.98 -0.09 0.50
C SER A 114 2.33 1.35 0.10
N ILE A 115 1.33 2.22 -0.08
CA ILE A 115 1.53 3.62 -0.50
C ILE A 115 0.99 4.61 0.52
N TYR A 116 1.71 5.71 0.73
CA TYR A 116 1.25 6.88 1.47
C TYR A 116 1.44 8.15 0.64
N LEU A 117 0.34 8.79 0.22
CA LEU A 117 0.42 10.08 -0.48
C LEU A 117 0.51 11.23 0.52
N MET A 118 1.65 11.92 0.53
CA MET A 118 1.95 13.00 1.48
C MET A 118 1.06 14.22 1.25
N ILE A 119 0.25 14.65 2.23
CA ILE A 119 -0.78 15.72 2.09
C ILE A 119 -0.24 17.04 1.51
N HIS A 120 1.00 17.41 1.85
CA HIS A 120 1.58 18.71 1.51
C HIS A 120 2.25 18.77 0.12
N ASN A 121 2.40 17.64 -0.56
CA ASN A 121 3.08 17.62 -1.86
C ASN A 121 2.11 18.01 -2.99
N ALA A 122 2.68 18.55 -4.07
CA ALA A 122 1.93 18.98 -5.25
C ALA A 122 1.17 17.80 -5.89
N ILE A 123 0.01 18.06 -6.47
CA ILE A 123 -0.77 17.02 -7.20
C ILE A 123 -0.04 16.54 -8.46
N ALA A 124 0.92 17.33 -8.98
CA ALA A 124 1.52 17.18 -10.29
C ALA A 124 2.16 15.80 -10.55
N ASN A 125 2.76 15.16 -9.54
CA ASN A 125 3.48 13.89 -9.76
C ASN A 125 2.67 12.64 -9.41
N ILE A 126 1.38 12.76 -9.06
CA ILE A 126 0.57 11.58 -8.69
C ILE A 126 0.50 10.57 -9.85
N HIS A 127 0.31 11.03 -11.08
CA HIS A 127 0.25 10.14 -12.25
C HIS A 127 1.58 9.43 -12.46
N THR A 128 2.68 10.18 -12.47
CA THR A 128 4.04 9.62 -12.64
C THR A 128 4.42 8.64 -11.53
N ASP A 129 4.10 8.95 -10.27
CA ASP A 129 4.36 8.05 -9.15
C ASP A 129 3.56 6.73 -9.32
N LEU A 130 2.28 6.81 -9.70
CA LEU A 130 1.45 5.63 -9.94
C LEU A 130 1.93 4.82 -11.15
N GLU A 131 2.23 5.48 -12.27
CA GLU A 131 2.85 4.85 -13.45
C GLU A 131 4.14 4.11 -13.09
N THR A 132 4.99 4.73 -12.27
CA THR A 132 6.25 4.11 -11.85
C THR A 132 5.99 2.84 -11.05
N ILE A 133 5.00 2.84 -10.15
CA ILE A 133 4.63 1.64 -9.39
C ILE A 133 4.01 0.57 -10.30
N PHE A 134 3.08 0.93 -11.18
CA PHE A 134 2.46 0.00 -12.13
C PHE A 134 3.42 -0.53 -13.22
N SER A 135 4.56 0.13 -13.42
CA SER A 135 5.59 -0.35 -14.35
C SER A 135 6.44 -1.49 -13.79
N ILE A 136 6.37 -1.77 -12.48
CA ILE A 136 7.20 -2.77 -11.79
C ILE A 136 6.89 -4.19 -12.26
N SER A 137 5.61 -4.53 -12.44
CA SER A 137 5.16 -5.83 -12.94
C SER A 137 3.81 -5.71 -13.64
N ASP A 138 3.49 -6.72 -14.47
CA ASP A 138 2.24 -6.74 -15.23
C ASP A 138 1.00 -6.76 -14.32
N VAL A 139 1.08 -7.48 -13.20
CA VAL A 139 0.04 -7.47 -12.16
C VAL A 139 0.55 -6.74 -10.94
N SER A 140 -0.12 -5.65 -10.57
CA SER A 140 0.24 -4.82 -9.42
C SER A 140 -1.00 -4.48 -8.58
N ILE A 141 -0.86 -4.61 -7.27
CA ILE A 141 -1.86 -4.22 -6.28
C ILE A 141 -1.27 -3.14 -5.38
N ILE A 142 -1.86 -1.95 -5.40
CA ILE A 142 -1.44 -0.81 -4.58
C ILE A 142 -2.53 -0.55 -3.54
N CYS A 143 -2.18 -0.59 -2.26
CA CYS A 143 -3.10 -0.22 -1.19
C CYS A 143 -2.45 0.79 -0.26
N GLY A 144 -3.27 1.69 0.30
CA GLY A 144 -2.79 2.54 1.37
C GLY A 144 -3.63 3.78 1.55
N ASP A 145 -2.99 4.83 2.08
CA ASP A 145 -3.63 6.11 2.35
C ASP A 145 -3.23 7.11 1.26
N PHE A 146 -4.17 7.34 0.35
CA PHE A 146 -3.98 8.24 -0.79
C PHE A 146 -4.29 9.69 -0.42
N ASN A 147 -4.81 9.97 0.78
CA ASN A 147 -5.28 11.31 1.16
C ASN A 147 -6.16 11.96 0.07
N ALA A 148 -6.94 11.12 -0.61
CA ALA A 148 -7.69 11.47 -1.82
C ALA A 148 -9.17 11.21 -1.60
N HIS A 149 -9.98 12.23 -1.87
CA HIS A 149 -11.42 12.18 -1.72
C HIS A 149 -12.07 12.15 -3.08
N ASN A 150 -12.86 11.12 -3.36
CA ASN A 150 -13.71 11.05 -4.52
C ASN A 150 -14.98 10.24 -4.22
N THR A 151 -16.12 10.76 -4.64
CA THR A 151 -17.43 10.09 -4.61
C THR A 151 -17.43 8.73 -5.28
N TYR A 152 -16.57 8.49 -6.27
CA TYR A 152 -16.40 7.20 -6.94
C TYR A 152 -15.95 6.08 -5.98
N TRP A 153 -15.28 6.41 -4.87
CA TRP A 153 -14.94 5.47 -3.80
C TRP A 153 -15.59 5.83 -2.47
N GLY A 154 -16.78 6.44 -2.52
CA GLY A 154 -17.65 6.60 -1.35
C GLY A 154 -17.35 7.81 -0.46
N CYS A 155 -16.49 8.75 -0.86
CA CYS A 155 -16.33 10.01 -0.14
C CYS A 155 -17.52 10.96 -0.40
N SER A 156 -17.82 11.86 0.55
CA SER A 156 -18.88 12.86 0.39
C SER A 156 -18.56 14.01 -0.58
N TYR A 157 -17.29 14.15 -0.99
CA TYR A 157 -16.83 15.19 -1.91
C TYR A 157 -15.61 14.75 -2.72
N ASN A 158 -15.26 15.53 -3.74
CA ASN A 158 -14.11 15.31 -4.61
C ASN A 158 -13.02 16.36 -4.32
N ASN A 159 -11.82 15.96 -3.91
CA ASN A 159 -10.66 16.85 -3.82
C ASN A 159 -9.75 16.73 -5.07
N GLY A 160 -8.76 17.62 -5.21
CA GLY A 160 -7.87 17.64 -6.38
C GLY A 160 -7.11 16.32 -6.59
N ARG A 161 -6.67 15.67 -5.50
CA ARG A 161 -6.01 14.36 -5.54
C ARG A 161 -6.94 13.27 -6.02
N GLY A 162 -8.17 13.24 -5.50
CA GLY A 162 -9.18 12.27 -5.91
C GLY A 162 -9.62 12.43 -7.36
N LYS A 163 -9.65 13.66 -7.88
CA LYS A 163 -9.84 13.91 -9.32
C LYS A 163 -8.65 13.41 -10.14
N SER A 164 -7.42 13.70 -9.71
CA SER A 164 -6.19 13.25 -10.38
C SER A 164 -6.12 11.72 -10.46
N ILE A 165 -6.29 11.01 -9.34
CA ILE A 165 -6.30 9.54 -9.31
C ILE A 165 -7.44 8.97 -10.16
N LYS A 166 -8.65 9.56 -10.11
CA LYS A 166 -9.76 9.09 -10.94
C LYS A 166 -9.47 9.26 -12.44
N ASN A 167 -8.83 10.36 -12.83
CA ASN A 167 -8.41 10.56 -14.21
C ASN A 167 -7.37 9.53 -14.65
N PHE A 168 -6.37 9.24 -13.80
CA PHE A 168 -5.35 8.21 -14.06
C PHE A 168 -6.01 6.86 -14.36
N ILE A 169 -6.99 6.49 -13.55
CA ILE A 169 -7.68 5.20 -13.63
C ILE A 169 -8.56 5.13 -14.87
N ASN A 170 -9.17 6.25 -15.27
CA ASN A 170 -9.93 6.29 -16.52
C ASN A 170 -9.04 6.20 -17.77
N SER A 171 -7.76 6.59 -17.67
CA SER A 171 -6.80 6.53 -18.77
C SER A 171 -5.96 5.24 -18.80
N THR A 172 -6.17 4.32 -17.86
CA THR A 172 -5.38 3.09 -17.72
C THR A 172 -6.30 1.87 -17.54
N ASN A 173 -5.77 0.66 -17.74
CA ASN A 173 -6.50 -0.58 -17.43
C ASN A 173 -6.40 -0.92 -15.93
N THR A 174 -6.73 0.04 -15.07
CA THR A 174 -6.65 -0.07 -13.62
C THR A 174 -8.06 -0.03 -13.02
N GLN A 175 -8.27 -0.83 -11.98
CA GLN A 175 -9.53 -0.89 -11.25
C GLN A 175 -9.36 -0.37 -9.82
N ILE A 176 -10.44 0.17 -9.27
CA ILE A 176 -10.51 0.54 -7.85
C ILE A 176 -11.35 -0.48 -7.10
N ILE A 177 -10.82 -0.96 -5.99
CA ILE A 177 -11.57 -1.70 -4.99
C ILE A 177 -11.60 -0.84 -3.72
N ALA A 178 -12.76 -0.26 -3.44
CA ALA A 178 -13.00 0.56 -2.27
C ALA A 178 -13.93 -0.16 -1.28
N PRO A 179 -13.72 0.00 0.04
CA PRO A 179 -14.66 -0.52 1.02
C PRO A 179 -16.00 0.22 0.94
N THR A 180 -17.08 -0.47 1.31
CA THR A 180 -18.44 0.10 1.34
C THR A 180 -18.69 1.03 2.53
N THR A 181 -17.77 1.06 3.50
CA THR A 181 -17.84 1.87 4.71
C THR A 181 -16.64 2.82 4.82
N PRO A 182 -16.78 3.97 5.49
CA PRO A 182 -15.66 4.89 5.74
C PRO A 182 -14.49 4.19 6.41
N THR A 183 -13.27 4.48 5.97
CA THR A 183 -12.04 3.88 6.51
C THR A 183 -11.40 4.72 7.61
N ARG A 184 -12.00 5.87 7.94
CA ARG A 184 -11.60 6.77 9.02
C ARG A 184 -12.85 7.40 9.63
N PHE A 185 -12.93 7.44 10.96
CA PHE A 185 -13.96 8.22 11.66
C PHE A 185 -13.45 9.67 11.84
N GLY A 186 -14.13 10.63 11.20
CA GLY A 186 -13.74 12.03 11.12
C GLY A 186 -13.58 12.52 9.67
N HIS A 187 -13.65 13.84 9.45
CA HIS A 187 -13.44 14.43 8.13
C HIS A 187 -11.96 14.20 7.74
N ASN A 188 -11.70 13.57 6.58
CA ASN A 188 -10.44 13.68 5.80
C ASN A 188 -9.51 12.45 5.63
N SER A 189 -9.98 11.24 5.27
CA SER A 189 -9.28 10.36 4.28
C SER A 189 -10.01 9.02 4.03
N ALA A 190 -9.83 8.43 2.84
CA ALA A 190 -10.31 7.09 2.48
C ALA A 190 -9.14 6.18 2.05
N SER A 191 -9.06 4.96 2.58
CA SER A 191 -8.14 3.92 2.14
C SER A 191 -8.76 3.23 0.93
N ILE A 192 -8.06 3.26 -0.19
CA ILE A 192 -8.50 2.61 -1.44
C ILE A 192 -7.47 1.57 -1.86
N ARG A 193 -7.90 0.56 -2.61
CA ARG A 193 -7.04 -0.40 -3.27
C ARG A 193 -7.13 -0.14 -4.78
N LEU A 194 -5.99 -0.05 -5.43
CA LEU A 194 -5.87 0.03 -6.89
C LEU A 194 -5.25 -1.28 -7.38
N CYS A 195 -5.84 -1.89 -8.40
CA CYS A 195 -5.33 -3.12 -9.01
C CYS A 195 -5.17 -2.88 -10.52
N SER A 196 -4.03 -3.25 -11.10
CA SER A 196 -3.92 -3.40 -12.55
C SER A 196 -4.29 -4.82 -12.96
N ASP A 197 -5.00 -4.94 -14.07
CA ASP A 197 -5.18 -6.23 -14.74
C ASP A 197 -3.92 -6.55 -15.59
N GLU A 198 -3.75 -7.83 -15.95
CA GLU A 198 -2.67 -8.25 -16.84
C GLU A 198 -2.65 -7.38 -18.11
N LYS A 199 -1.48 -6.85 -18.44
CA LYS A 199 -1.29 -6.16 -19.72
C LYS A 199 -1.54 -7.17 -20.82
N SER A 200 -2.71 -7.13 -21.44
CA SER A 200 -2.99 -7.90 -22.64
C SER A 200 -2.00 -7.44 -23.70
N THR A 201 -0.98 -8.26 -23.98
CA THR A 201 -0.18 -8.14 -25.19
C THR A 201 -1.12 -8.38 -26.35
N LEU A 202 -1.66 -7.29 -26.90
CA LEU A 202 -2.16 -7.32 -28.27
C LEU A 202 -0.94 -7.59 -29.16
N ALA A 203 -1.08 -8.63 -29.97
CA ALA A 203 -0.07 -9.19 -30.87
C ALA A 203 0.54 -8.16 -31.82
#